data_AF-A0A645HE43-F1
#
_entry.id   AF-A0A645HE43-F1
#
_cell.length_a   1.000
_cell.length_b   1.000
_cell.length_c   1.000
_cell.angle_alpha   90.00
_cell.angle_beta   90.00
_cell.angle_gamma   90.00
#
_symmetry.space_group_name_H-M   'P 1'
#
loop_
_entity.id
_entity.type
_entity.pdbx_description
1 polymer ?
#
loop_
_entity_poly.entity_id
_entity_poly.type
_entity_poly.pdbx_seq_one_letter_code
_entity_poly.pdbx_strand_id
1 'polypeptide(L)' 'MRSVFPEADEDMLNVFSPERAVEKRDVFGATGYKQVETQLDFWKKHLQEPLES' A
#
# COMPACT_ATOMS: atom_id res chain seq x y z
N MET A 1 24.07 -6.42 -29.01
CA MET A 1 23.53 -5.75 -27.81
C MET A 1 22.26 -6.50 -27.44
N ARG A 2 22.21 -7.25 -26.32
CA ARG A 2 20.92 -7.80 -25.86
C ARG A 2 20.11 -6.61 -25.38
N SER A 3 19.00 -6.30 -26.05
CA SER A 3 18.02 -5.34 -25.53
C SER A 3 17.51 -5.93 -24.21
N VAL A 4 17.92 -5.36 -23.08
CA VAL A 4 17.57 -5.84 -21.73
C VAL A 4 16.25 -5.23 -21.26
N PHE A 5 15.70 -4.30 -22.02
CA PHE A 5 14.38 -3.76 -21.78
C PHE A 5 13.37 -4.70 -22.44
N PRO A 6 12.53 -5.41 -21.67
CA PRO A 6 11.38 -6.07 -22.25
C PRO A 6 10.56 -5.03 -23.02
N GLU A 7 10.08 -5.41 -24.21
CA GLU A 7 9.12 -4.57 -24.93
C GLU A 7 7.96 -4.26 -23.98
N ALA A 8 7.50 -3.01 -23.99
CA ALA A 8 6.40 -2.59 -23.13
C ALA A 8 5.11 -3.29 -23.58
N ASP A 9 4.86 -4.45 -22.99
CA ASP A 9 3.65 -5.25 -23.17
C ASP A 9 2.62 -4.92 -22.07
N GLU A 10 1.42 -5.47 -22.20
CA GLU A 10 0.34 -5.22 -21.25
C GLU A 10 0.72 -5.66 -19.82
N ASP A 11 1.61 -6.64 -19.66
CA ASP A 11 2.09 -7.09 -18.36
C ASP A 11 2.97 -6.05 -17.67
N MET A 12 3.69 -5.21 -18.42
CA MET A 12 4.42 -4.08 -17.86
C MET A 12 3.49 -3.06 -17.20
N LEU A 13 2.24 -2.89 -17.66
CA LEU A 13 1.25 -2.05 -16.98
C LEU A 13 0.85 -2.60 -15.60
N ASN A 14 0.96 -3.92 -15.42
CA ASN A 14 0.74 -4.57 -14.13
C ASN A 14 1.91 -4.32 -13.16
N VAL A 15 3.13 -4.22 -13.68
CA VAL A 15 4.36 -3.96 -12.90
C VAL A 15 4.49 -2.49 -12.54
N PHE A 16 4.20 -1.58 -13.48
CA PHE A 16 4.32 -0.14 -13.32
C PHE A 16 2.99 0.54 -12.96
N SER A 17 2.16 -0.11 -12.14
CA SER A 17 0.98 0.50 -11.54
C SER A 17 1.24 0.87 -10.07
N PRO A 18 1.19 2.17 -9.71
CA PRO A 18 1.30 2.61 -8.32
C PRO A 18 0.28 1.93 -7.41
N GLU A 19 -0.97 1.78 -7.87
CA GLU A 19 -2.06 1.16 -7.14
C GLU A 19 -1.74 -0.30 -6.82
N ARG A 20 -1.30 -1.08 -7.81
CA ARG A 20 -0.91 -2.47 -7.62
C ARG A 20 0.33 -2.64 -6.77
N ALA A 21 1.27 -1.70 -6.86
CA ALA A 21 2.44 -1.69 -6.00
C ALA A 21 2.04 -1.50 -4.53
N VAL A 22 1.05 -0.63 -4.26
CA VAL A 22 0.53 -0.38 -2.91
C VAL A 22 -0.30 -1.56 -2.41
N GLU A 23 -1.20 -2.11 -3.22
CA GLU A 23 -2.09 -3.23 -2.87
C GLU A 23 -1.33 -4.46 -2.35
N LYS A 24 -0.18 -4.78 -2.96
CA LYS A 24 0.65 -5.94 -2.54
C LYS A 24 1.28 -5.78 -1.15
N ARG A 25 1.22 -4.59 -0.53
CA ARG A 25 1.86 -4.28 0.75
C ARG A 25 0.89 -4.41 1.94
N ASP A 26 0.05 -5.44 1.93
CA ASP A 26 -0.87 -5.79 3.03
C ASP A 26 -0.17 -6.52 4.21
N VAL A 27 1.00 -6.03 4.62
CA VAL A 27 1.78 -6.54 5.76
C VAL A 27 1.69 -5.55 6.92
N PHE A 28 1.74 -6.03 8.17
CA PHE A 28 1.62 -5.18 9.37
C PHE A 28 2.48 -3.92 9.29
N GLY A 29 1.84 -2.75 9.44
CA GLY A 29 2.50 -1.44 9.42
C GLY A 29 2.87 -0.89 8.05
N ALA A 30 2.55 -1.60 6.97
CA ALA A 30 2.81 -1.16 5.61
C ALA A 30 1.65 -0.32 5.02
N THR A 31 1.75 0.00 3.72
CA THR A 31 0.87 0.95 3.01
C THR A 31 -0.31 0.29 2.29
N GLY A 32 -0.47 -1.03 2.38
CA GLY A 32 -1.60 -1.72 1.77
C GLY A 32 -2.93 -1.21 2.31
N TYR A 33 -3.97 -1.23 1.49
CA TYR A 33 -5.25 -0.58 1.81
C TYR A 33 -5.86 -1.10 3.12
N LYS A 34 -5.80 -2.42 3.36
CA LYS A 34 -6.32 -3.03 4.60
C LYS A 34 -5.51 -2.63 5.84
N GLN A 35 -4.20 -2.45 5.65
CA GLN A 35 -3.30 -2.01 6.73
C GLN A 35 -3.56 -0.56 7.10
N VAL A 36 -3.76 0.30 6.12
CA VAL A 36 -4.13 1.71 6.35
C VAL A 36 -5.49 1.80 7.02
N GLU A 37 -6.49 1.02 6.58
CA GLU A 37 -7.80 0.95 7.24
C GLU A 37 -7.68 0.57 8.72
N THR A 38 -6.94 -0.50 9.02
CA THR A 38 -6.69 -0.94 10.40
C THR A 38 -6.01 0.14 11.25
N GLN A 39 -5.03 0.86 10.67
CA GLN A 39 -4.33 1.96 11.35
C GLN A 39 -5.28 3.14 11.62
N LEU A 40 -6.12 3.49 10.66
CA LEU A 40 -7.11 4.56 10.83
C LEU A 40 -8.10 4.21 11.94
N ASP A 41 -8.59 2.97 11.99
CA ASP A 41 -9.53 2.53 13.02
C ASP A 41 -8.90 2.49 14.42
N PHE A 42 -7.63 2.07 14.50
CA PHE A 42 -6.83 2.20 15.71
C PHE A 42 -6.80 3.65 16.20
N TRP A 43 -6.42 4.60 15.35
CA TRP A 43 -6.30 6.00 15.77
C TRP A 43 -7.64 6.65 16.08
N LYS A 44 -8.70 6.35 15.33
CA LYS A 44 -10.05 6.84 15.64
C LYS A 44 -10.47 6.42 17.05
N LYS A 45 -10.16 5.18 17.45
CA LYS A 45 -10.46 4.70 18.81
C LYS A 45 -9.65 5.49 19.86
N HIS A 46 -8.33 5.61 19.68
CA HIS A 46 -7.46 6.21 20.70
C HIS A 46 -7.58 7.73 20.79
N LEU A 47 -7.98 8.42 19.71
CA LEU A 47 -8.20 9.87 19.72
C LEU A 47 -9.59 10.27 20.25
N GLN A 48 -10.52 9.32 20.36
CA GLN A 48 -11.83 9.53 21.00
C GLN A 48 -11.76 9.34 22.53
N GLU A 49 -10.72 8.69 23.03
CA GLU A 49 -10.47 8.58 24.46
C GLU A 49 -9.85 9.91 24.95
N PRO A 50 -10.44 10.60 25.94
CA PRO A 50 -9.84 11.80 26.50
C PRO A 50 -8.47 11.43 27.07
N LEU A 51 -7.44 12.18 26.67
CA LEU A 51 -6.11 12.10 27.29
C LEU A 51 -6.30 12.24 28.81
N GLU A 52 -6.07 11.16 29.54
CA GLU A 52 -5.98 11.24 31.00
C GLU A 52 -4.82 12.20 31.31
N SER A 53 -5.18 13.36 31.88
CA SER A 53 -4.29 14.46 32.25
C SER A 53 -3.57 14.20 33.57
#